data_AF-A0A4D7AVB6-F1
#
_entry.id   AF-A0A4D7AVB6-F1
#
_cell.length_a   1.000
_cell.length_b   1.000
_cell.length_c   1.000
_cell.angle_alpha   90.00
_cell.angle_beta   90.00
_cell.angle_gamma   90.00
#
_symmetry.space_group_name_H-M   'P 1'
#
loop_
_entity.id
_entity.type
_entity.pdbx_description
1 polymer ?
#
loop_
_entity_poly.entity_id
_entity_poly.type
_entity_poly.pdbx_seq_one_letter_code
_entity_poly.pdbx_strand_id
1 'polypeptide(L)' 'MLEFLLGACFFLCIFAPFTFVIFLIDAIKKVVSGDGNEYFPGLGAGLSLFIMLGGIFYVLL' A
#
# COMPACT_ATOMS: atom_id res chain seq x y z
N MET A 1 10.59 10.77 19.48
CA MET A 1 10.26 11.14 18.06
C MET A 1 10.56 9.97 17.12
N LEU A 2 11.80 9.48 17.07
CA LEU A 2 12.18 8.37 16.19
C LEU A 2 11.43 7.06 16.50
N GLU A 3 11.28 6.70 17.78
CA GLU A 3 10.54 5.48 18.19
C GLU A 3 9.04 5.54 17.83
N PHE A 4 8.46 6.74 17.84
CA PHE A 4 7.06 6.94 17.47
C PHE A 4 6.85 6.80 15.96
N LEU A 5 7.79 7.33 15.18
CA LEU A 5 7.83 7.16 13.73
C LEU A 5 8.06 5.69 13.35
N LEU A 6 8.90 4.98 14.10
CA LEU A 6 9.17 3.56 13.91
C LEU A 6 7.95 2.70 14.21
N GLY A 7 7.26 2.97 15.32
CA GLY A 7 6.00 2.31 15.66
C GLY A 7 4.93 2.51 14.59
N ALA A 8 4.82 3.73 14.04
CA ALA A 8 3.91 4.02 12.93
C ALA A 8 4.29 3.25 11.65
N CYS A 9 5.58 3.18 11.29
CA CYS A 9 6.05 2.38 10.16
C CYS A 9 5.74 0.89 10.32
N PHE A 10 5.98 0.32 11.51
CA PHE A 10 5.67 -1.08 11.79
C PHE A 10 4.18 -1.37 11.65
N PHE A 11 3.34 -0.50 12.21
CA PHE A 11 1.89 -0.61 12.09
C PHE A 11 1.45 -0.50 10.63
N LEU A 12 1.97 0.49 9.89
CA LEU A 12 1.70 0.66 8.47
C LEU A 12 2.16 -0.54 7.64
N CYS A 13 3.29 -1.17 7.92
CA CYS A 13 3.75 -2.37 7.22
C CYS A 13 2.84 -3.59 7.48
N ILE A 14 2.29 -3.73 8.68
CA ILE A 14 1.35 -4.82 9.01
C ILE A 14 0.01 -4.63 8.27
N PHE A 15 -0.48 -3.39 8.18
CA PHE A 15 -1.75 -3.09 7.51
C PHE A 15 -1.63 -2.94 5.99
N ALA A 16 -0.46 -2.53 5.48
CA ALA A 16 -0.18 -2.34 4.06
C ALA A 16 -0.57 -3.51 3.15
N PRO A 17 -0.36 -4.80 3.48
CA PRO A 17 -0.84 -5.90 2.64
C PRO A 17 -2.37 -5.93 2.50
N PHE A 18 -3.11 -5.61 3.58
CA PHE A 18 -4.58 -5.56 3.51
C PHE A 18 -5.06 -4.37 2.68
N THR A 19 -4.45 -3.20 2.86
CA THR A 19 -4.76 -2.01 2.04
C THR A 19 -4.42 -2.24 0.57
N PHE A 20 -3.30 -2.92 0.29
CA PHE A 20 -2.90 -3.31 -1.06
C PHE A 20 -3.96 -4.18 -1.73
N VAL A 21 -4.43 -5.24 -1.06
CA VAL A 21 -5.46 -6.14 -1.63
C VAL A 21 -6.75 -5.40 -1.94
N ILE A 22 -7.21 -4.51 -1.06
CA ILE A 22 -8.44 -3.73 -1.28
C ILE A 22 -8.29 -2.77 -2.45
N PHE A 23 -7.19 -2.01 -2.50
CA PHE A 23 -6.93 -1.08 -3.60
C PHE A 23 -6.70 -1.79 -4.93
N LEU A 24 -6.04 -2.95 -4.91
CA LEU A 24 -5.84 -3.77 -6.10
C LEU A 24 -7.17 -4.29 -6.65
N ILE A 25 -8.07 -4.77 -5.79
CA ILE A 25 -9.40 -5.21 -6.20
C ILE A 25 -10.22 -4.03 -6.75
N ASP A 26 -10.20 -2.86 -6.11
CA ASP A 26 -10.92 -1.68 -6.62
C ASP A 26 -10.34 -1.20 -7.97
N ALA A 27 -9.02 -1.22 -8.12
CA ALA A 27 -8.37 -0.89 -9.38
C ALA A 27 -8.77 -1.86 -10.50
N ILE A 28 -8.71 -3.18 -10.25
CA ILE A 28 -9.12 -4.19 -11.22
C ILE A 28 -10.60 -4.03 -11.57
N LYS A 29 -11.47 -3.79 -10.58
CA LYS A 29 -12.90 -3.58 -10.83
C LYS A 29 -13.14 -2.35 -11.70
N LYS A 30 -12.43 -1.23 -11.47
CA LYS A 30 -12.58 -0.02 -12.29
C LYS A 30 -12.03 -0.19 -13.71
N VAL A 31 -10.90 -0.89 -13.87
CA VAL A 31 -10.35 -1.25 -15.19
C VAL A 31 -11.36 -2.11 -15.97
N VAL A 32 -11.94 -3.13 -15.34
CA VAL A 32 -12.92 -4.02 -15.98
C VAL A 32 -14.22 -3.28 -16.31
N SER A 33 -14.65 -2.35 -15.46
CA SER A 33 -15.85 -1.54 -15.70
C SER A 33 -15.67 -0.43 -16.75
N GLY A 34 -14.42 -0.13 -17.16
CA GLY A 34 -14.14 0.93 -18.15
C GLY A 34 -14.45 2.35 -17.68
N ASP A 35 -14.48 2.59 -16.36
CA ASP A 35 -14.89 3.86 -15.73
C ASP A 35 -13.81 4.95 -15.87
N GLY A 36 -12.57 4.58 -16.25
CA GLY A 36 -11.45 5.50 -16.51
C GLY A 36 -10.79 6.09 -15.25
N ASN A 37 -11.29 5.73 -14.05
CA ASN A 37 -10.73 6.16 -12.77
C ASN A 37 -9.89 5.06 -12.08
N GLU A 38 -9.30 4.14 -12.85
CA GLU A 38 -8.41 3.10 -12.33
C GLU A 38 -7.10 3.64 -11.74
N TYR A 39 -6.68 4.85 -12.13
CA TYR A 39 -5.42 5.44 -11.70
C TYR A 39 -5.37 5.72 -10.20
N PHE A 40 -6.48 6.14 -9.60
CA PHE A 40 -6.55 6.49 -8.18
C PHE A 40 -6.37 5.27 -7.25
N PRO A 41 -7.15 4.18 -7.42
CA PRO A 41 -6.90 2.96 -6.65
C PRO A 41 -5.60 2.27 -7.06
N GLY A 42 -5.17 2.38 -8.32
CA GLY A 42 -3.86 1.90 -8.76
C GLY A 42 -2.70 2.58 -8.02
N LEU A 43 -2.77 3.91 -7.83
CA LEU A 43 -1.83 4.65 -6.99
C LEU A 43 -1.86 4.19 -5.53
N GLY A 44 -3.04 3.93 -4.96
CA GLY A 44 -3.17 3.39 -3.60
C GLY A 44 -2.52 2.01 -3.44
N ALA A 45 -2.65 1.14 -4.44
CA ALA A 45 -1.98 -0.15 -4.50
C ALA A 45 -0.44 0.01 -4.65
N GLY A 46 0.01 0.95 -5.47
CA GLY A 46 1.44 1.25 -5.61
C GLY A 46 2.08 1.78 -4.33
N LEU A 47 1.40 2.69 -3.63
CA LEU A 47 1.88 3.27 -2.36
C LEU A 47 1.96 2.24 -1.24
N SER A 48 1.00 1.32 -1.17
CA SER A 48 1.02 0.22 -0.20
C SER A 48 2.14 -0.78 -0.48
N LEU A 49 2.46 -1.07 -1.75
CA LEU A 49 3.67 -1.81 -2.12
C LEU A 49 4.96 -1.10 -1.71
N PHE A 50 5.04 0.21 -1.92
CA PHE A 50 6.21 0.99 -1.55
C PHE A 50 6.48 0.96 -0.04
N ILE A 51 5.42 1.04 0.79
CA ILE A 51 5.53 0.91 2.25
C ILE A 51 5.97 -0.51 2.65
N MET A 52 5.44 -1.56 2.02
CA MET A 52 5.90 -2.94 2.28
C MET A 52 7.37 -3.12 1.91
N LEU A 53 7.80 -2.59 0.75
CA LEU A 53 9.19 -2.67 0.31
C LEU A 53 10.12 -1.93 1.29
N GLY A 54 9.74 -0.73 1.71
CA GLY A 54 10.48 0.05 2.72
C GLY A 54 10.60 -0.66 4.06
N GLY A 55 9.53 -1.34 4.51
CA GLY A 55 9.57 -2.18 5.71
C GLY A 55 10.53 -3.36 5.59
N ILE A 56 10.54 -4.03 4.44
CA ILE A 56 11.45 -5.16 4.18
C ILE A 56 12.91 -4.68 4.19
N PHE A 57 13.22 -3.58 3.52
CA PHE A 57 14.56 -2.98 3.54
C PHE A 57 14.98 -2.57 4.95
N TYR A 58 14.06 -2.04 5.77
CA TYR A 58 14.34 -1.69 7.16
C TYR A 58 14.65 -2.90 8.04
N VAL A 59 13.98 -4.05 7.82
CA VAL A 59 14.23 -5.29 8.58
C VAL A 59 15.52 -5.99 8.13
N LEU A 60 15.91 -5.85 6.86
CA LEU A 60 17.10 -6.48 6.28
C LEU A 60 18.41 -5.70 6.51
N LEU A 61 18.33 -4.42 6.88
CA LEU A 61 19.47 -3.53 7.15
C LEU A 61 19.90 -3.61 8.62
#